data_AF-A0A285J4Z6-F1
#
_entry.id   AF-A0A285J4Z6-F1
#
_cell.length_a   1.000
_cell.length_b   1.000
_cell.length_c   1.000
_cell.angle_alpha   90.00
_cell.angle_beta   90.00
_cell.angle_gamma   90.00
#
_symmetry.space_group_name_H-M   'P 1'
#
loop_
_entity.id
_entity.type
_entity.pdbx_description
1 polymer ?
#
loop_
_entity_poly.entity_id
_entity_poly.type
_entity_poly.pdbx_seq_one_letter_code
_entity_poly.pdbx_strand_id
1 'polypeptide(L)'
;MNDNLPLPGIVINSDVVGSSAGDPPRQAELGRAVETVIAEAVERSSSSSRWIRSYRGDGEVTVAPPDVPAAWLLWDFLNTIHSSAAAYNRNKKHDAEVDHRLRLRIGMAGGDVLIEDGVDRAGDPFVLAARLQSSAAAREATEALPDAPVVAVISDDIYQRVVPYGANGLQPTNFRAVAVDVNGRAGTAWLYVPHSYPPHVAATSARPSAPPAPKPAPPAASKYGVQVNDSSGVQIGDNGQMWVGRRD
;
A
#
# COMPACT_ATOMS: atom_id res chain seq x y z
N MET A 1 -18.36 -27.95 7.10
CA MET A 1 -18.22 -26.73 7.92
C MET A 1 -17.90 -25.60 6.94
N ASN A 2 -18.47 -24.40 7.13
CA ASN A 2 -18.26 -23.27 6.23
C ASN A 2 -16.84 -22.73 6.42
N ASP A 3 -15.87 -23.34 5.74
CA ASP A 3 -14.45 -23.00 5.86
C ASP A 3 -14.06 -21.88 4.88
N ASN A 4 -14.84 -20.80 4.84
CA ASN A 4 -14.58 -19.63 3.97
C ASN A 4 -14.67 -18.32 4.77
N LEU A 5 -14.16 -18.34 6.00
CA LEU A 5 -13.98 -17.13 6.79
C LEU A 5 -12.61 -16.52 6.48
N PRO A 6 -12.52 -15.18 6.34
CA PRO A 6 -11.22 -14.51 6.25
C PRO A 6 -10.37 -14.83 7.48
N LEU A 7 -9.09 -15.11 7.26
CA LEU A 7 -8.11 -15.36 8.31
C LEU A 7 -7.02 -14.29 8.27
N PRO A 8 -6.40 -13.95 9.41
CA PRO A 8 -5.27 -13.04 9.43
C PRO A 8 -4.13 -13.58 8.56
N GLY A 9 -3.59 -12.75 7.68
CA GLY A 9 -2.46 -13.08 6.83
C GLY A 9 -1.61 -11.87 6.52
N ILE A 10 -0.39 -12.13 6.05
CA ILE A 10 0.49 -11.09 5.49
C ILE A 10 0.67 -11.39 4.01
N VAL A 11 0.22 -10.45 3.19
CA VAL A 11 0.40 -10.49 1.74
C VAL A 11 1.69 -9.76 1.38
N ILE A 12 2.50 -10.43 0.57
CA ILE A 12 3.75 -9.95 0.00
C ILE A 12 3.54 -9.90 -1.52
N ASN A 13 3.53 -8.70 -2.09
CA ASN A 13 3.46 -8.52 -3.54
C ASN A 13 4.84 -8.09 -4.05
N SER A 14 5.37 -8.78 -5.05
CA SER A 14 6.67 -8.50 -5.65
C SER A 14 6.54 -8.20 -7.13
N ASP A 15 7.40 -7.33 -7.66
CA ASP A 15 7.55 -7.13 -9.11
C ASP A 15 8.99 -6.74 -9.48
N VAL A 16 9.39 -7.17 -10.67
CA VAL A 16 10.73 -6.96 -11.22
C VAL A 16 10.88 -5.56 -11.77
N VAL A 17 11.92 -4.86 -11.33
CA VAL A 17 12.28 -3.54 -11.84
C VAL A 17 12.66 -3.64 -13.32
N GLY A 18 11.97 -2.89 -14.19
CA GLY A 18 12.25 -2.91 -15.64
C GLY A 18 11.90 -4.25 -16.29
N SER A 19 10.86 -4.92 -15.79
CA SER A 19 10.34 -6.18 -16.31
C SER A 19 9.98 -6.13 -17.80
N SER A 20 9.31 -5.04 -18.23
CA SER A 20 8.84 -4.87 -19.60
C SER A 20 9.94 -4.58 -20.62
N ALA A 21 11.16 -4.25 -20.17
CA ALA A 21 12.31 -4.05 -21.05
C ALA A 21 12.84 -5.38 -21.59
N GLY A 22 13.47 -5.36 -22.77
CA GLY A 22 14.10 -6.53 -23.37
C GLY A 22 13.11 -7.51 -24.02
N ASP A 23 13.56 -8.75 -24.22
CA ASP A 23 12.87 -9.79 -24.97
C ASP A 23 12.15 -10.81 -24.06
N PRO A 24 11.21 -11.63 -24.60
CA PRO A 24 10.51 -12.64 -23.82
C PRO A 24 11.43 -13.65 -23.09
N PRO A 25 12.58 -14.09 -23.66
CA PRO A 25 13.56 -14.89 -22.94
C PRO A 25 14.07 -14.24 -21.65
N ARG A 26 14.44 -12.96 -21.66
CA ARG A 26 14.83 -12.21 -20.46
C ARG A 26 13.69 -12.16 -19.45
N GLN A 27 12.47 -11.87 -19.90
CA GLN A 27 11.30 -11.82 -19.01
C GLN A 27 11.07 -13.15 -18.30
N ALA A 28 11.15 -14.27 -19.04
CA ALA A 28 11.02 -15.61 -18.48
C ALA A 28 12.18 -15.98 -17.55
N GLU A 29 13.41 -15.53 -17.85
CA GLU A 29 14.58 -15.70 -16.98
C GLU A 29 14.40 -14.99 -15.63
N LEU A 30 14.01 -13.71 -15.65
CA LEU A 30 13.78 -12.93 -14.44
C LEU A 30 12.57 -13.43 -13.65
N GLY A 31 11.51 -13.87 -14.34
CA GLY A 31 10.35 -14.52 -13.72
C GLY A 31 10.76 -15.75 -12.89
N ARG A 32 11.53 -16.67 -13.47
CA ARG A 32 12.07 -17.83 -12.74
C ARG A 32 13.00 -17.42 -11.60
N ALA A 33 13.79 -16.36 -11.80
CA ALA A 33 14.68 -15.87 -10.75
C ALA A 33 13.89 -15.35 -9.54
N VAL A 34 12.78 -14.61 -9.75
CA VAL A 34 11.85 -14.21 -8.67
C VAL A 34 11.30 -15.42 -7.93
N GLU A 35 10.74 -16.37 -8.66
CA GLU A 35 10.15 -17.58 -8.06
C GLU A 35 11.18 -18.33 -7.21
N THR A 36 12.43 -18.41 -7.68
CA THR A 36 13.54 -19.08 -6.99
C THR A 36 13.90 -18.36 -5.69
N VAL A 37 14.16 -17.04 -5.74
CA VAL A 37 14.60 -16.31 -4.52
C VAL A 37 13.50 -16.23 -3.46
N ILE A 38 12.22 -16.19 -3.88
CA ILE A 38 11.09 -16.25 -2.94
C ILE A 38 10.91 -17.67 -2.39
N ALA A 39 11.09 -18.72 -3.21
CA ALA A 39 11.04 -20.10 -2.73
C ALA A 39 12.09 -20.35 -1.65
N GLU A 40 13.34 -19.94 -1.89
CA GLU A 40 14.43 -20.07 -0.92
C GLU A 40 14.12 -19.34 0.40
N ALA A 41 13.50 -18.17 0.34
CA ALA A 41 13.10 -17.44 1.53
C ALA A 41 11.96 -18.16 2.28
N VAL A 42 10.96 -18.70 1.58
CA VAL A 42 9.87 -19.48 2.17
C VAL A 42 10.40 -20.76 2.84
N GLU A 43 11.33 -21.47 2.21
CA GLU A 43 11.92 -22.73 2.72
C GLU A 43 12.69 -22.54 4.04
N ARG A 44 13.13 -21.32 4.35
CA ARG A 44 13.78 -21.00 5.64
C ARG A 44 12.78 -20.79 6.78
N SER A 45 11.48 -20.72 6.48
CA SER A 45 10.45 -20.59 7.50
C SER A 45 10.35 -21.87 8.32
N SER A 46 10.21 -21.74 9.63
CA SER A 46 9.92 -22.89 10.51
C SER A 46 8.45 -23.30 10.48
N SER A 47 7.59 -22.57 9.76
CA SER A 47 6.17 -22.86 9.65
C SER A 47 5.94 -24.17 8.88
N SER A 48 5.17 -25.07 9.48
CA SER A 48 4.61 -26.25 8.79
C SER A 48 3.38 -25.90 7.94
N SER A 49 2.81 -24.72 8.14
CA SER A 49 1.62 -24.25 7.42
C SER A 49 1.96 -23.90 5.97
N ARG A 50 1.02 -24.18 5.07
CA ARG A 50 1.18 -23.95 3.64
C ARG A 50 1.20 -22.45 3.34
N TRP A 51 2.24 -22.01 2.63
CA TRP A 51 2.28 -20.71 1.99
C TRP A 51 1.47 -20.73 0.70
N ILE A 52 0.73 -19.65 0.43
CA ILE A 52 0.02 -19.48 -0.84
C ILE A 52 0.90 -18.63 -1.76
N ARG A 53 1.14 -19.12 -2.98
CA ARG A 53 2.00 -18.45 -3.96
C ARG A 53 1.31 -18.46 -5.31
N SER A 54 1.21 -17.29 -5.92
CA SER A 54 0.55 -17.07 -7.20
C SER A 54 1.41 -16.17 -8.07
N TYR A 55 1.91 -16.71 -9.18
CA TYR A 55 2.66 -15.96 -10.18
C TYR A 55 1.70 -15.16 -11.07
N ARG A 56 1.95 -13.86 -11.24
CA ARG A 56 1.09 -12.95 -12.01
C ARG A 56 1.92 -12.12 -12.98
N GLY A 57 2.42 -12.74 -14.05
CA GLY A 57 3.25 -12.05 -15.04
C GLY A 57 4.65 -11.79 -14.50
N ASP A 58 5.14 -10.58 -14.46
CA ASP A 58 6.51 -10.23 -14.02
C ASP A 58 6.72 -10.17 -12.49
N GLY A 59 5.76 -10.67 -11.71
CA GLY A 59 5.77 -10.60 -10.26
C GLY A 59 5.11 -11.80 -9.60
N GLU A 60 5.31 -11.92 -8.30
CA GLU A 60 4.72 -12.97 -7.47
C GLU A 60 3.93 -12.35 -6.31
N VAL A 61 2.73 -12.89 -6.08
CA VAL A 61 1.96 -12.69 -4.85
C VAL A 61 2.20 -13.88 -3.94
N THR A 62 2.64 -13.62 -2.73
CA THR A 62 2.88 -14.62 -1.69
C THR A 62 2.06 -14.27 -0.45
N VAL A 63 1.39 -15.25 0.15
CA VAL A 63 0.68 -15.09 1.43
C VAL A 63 1.37 -15.94 2.48
N ALA A 64 1.91 -15.28 3.50
CA ALA A 64 2.48 -15.95 4.65
C ALA A 64 1.35 -16.49 5.55
N PRO A 65 1.45 -17.74 6.03
CA PRO A 65 0.47 -18.28 6.95
C PRO A 65 0.53 -17.58 8.32
N PRO A 66 -0.54 -17.65 9.13
CA PRO A 66 -0.68 -16.85 10.35
C PRO A 66 0.35 -17.12 11.45
N ASP A 67 0.99 -18.29 11.41
CA ASP A 67 2.03 -18.75 12.33
C ASP A 67 3.44 -18.25 11.97
N VAL A 68 3.61 -17.56 10.84
CA VAL A 68 4.87 -16.92 10.47
C VAL A 68 4.97 -15.53 11.11
N PRO A 69 5.96 -15.27 11.96
CA PRO A 69 6.10 -13.96 12.61
C PRO A 69 6.42 -12.85 11.63
N ALA A 70 5.73 -11.71 11.75
CA ALA A 70 6.01 -10.52 10.94
C ALA A 70 7.46 -10.02 11.10
N ALA A 71 8.06 -10.15 12.29
CA ALA A 71 9.47 -9.84 12.52
C ALA A 71 10.43 -10.68 11.66
N TRP A 72 10.12 -11.96 11.48
CA TRP A 72 10.89 -12.86 10.63
C TRP A 72 10.70 -12.51 9.14
N LEU A 73 9.50 -12.11 8.72
CA LEU A 73 9.24 -11.63 7.36
C LEU A 73 10.05 -10.36 7.03
N LEU A 74 10.09 -9.39 7.95
CA LEU A 74 10.81 -8.14 7.73
C LEU A 74 12.33 -8.31 7.77
N TRP A 75 12.82 -9.27 8.57
CA TRP A 75 14.25 -9.49 8.72
C TRP A 75 14.75 -10.64 7.84
N ASP A 76 14.53 -11.88 8.26
CA ASP A 76 15.10 -13.08 7.66
C ASP A 76 14.63 -13.31 6.22
N PHE A 77 13.33 -13.17 5.97
CA PHE A 77 12.77 -13.39 4.62
C PHE A 77 13.31 -12.35 3.63
N LEU A 78 13.25 -11.05 3.95
CA LEU A 78 13.78 -10.00 3.08
C LEU A 78 15.30 -10.06 2.91
N ASN A 79 16.07 -10.40 3.96
CA ASN A 79 17.51 -10.59 3.85
C ASN A 79 17.88 -11.83 3.01
N THR A 80 17.06 -12.88 3.05
CA THR A 80 17.25 -14.07 2.19
C THR A 80 17.02 -13.69 0.73
N ILE A 81 15.90 -13.04 0.40
CA ILE A 81 15.63 -12.56 -0.96
C ILE A 81 16.76 -11.65 -1.45
N HIS A 82 17.21 -10.70 -0.61
CA HIS A 82 18.33 -9.83 -0.94
C HIS A 82 19.58 -10.63 -1.28
N SER A 83 19.97 -11.57 -0.41
CA SER A 83 21.21 -12.34 -0.56
C SER A 83 21.18 -13.21 -1.81
N SER A 84 20.05 -13.86 -2.08
CA SER A 84 19.85 -14.72 -3.25
C SER A 84 19.80 -13.90 -4.54
N ALA A 85 19.13 -12.75 -4.54
CA ALA A 85 19.13 -11.83 -5.68
C ALA A 85 20.52 -11.23 -5.94
N ALA A 86 21.25 -10.83 -4.89
CA ALA A 86 22.63 -10.37 -5.00
C ALA A 86 23.53 -11.47 -5.58
N ALA A 87 23.35 -12.72 -5.15
CA ALA A 87 24.09 -13.86 -5.67
C ALA A 87 23.81 -14.12 -7.16
N TYR A 88 22.53 -14.07 -7.55
CA TYR A 88 22.11 -14.16 -8.95
C TYR A 88 22.74 -13.03 -9.80
N ASN A 89 22.81 -11.82 -9.26
CA ASN A 89 23.29 -10.62 -9.96
C ASN A 89 24.81 -10.59 -10.23
N ARG A 90 25.63 -11.32 -9.46
CA ARG A 90 27.11 -11.24 -9.54
C ARG A 90 27.69 -11.40 -10.96
N ASN A 91 27.05 -12.20 -11.79
CA ASN A 91 27.53 -12.54 -13.14
C ASN A 91 26.59 -12.04 -14.25
N LYS A 92 25.68 -11.09 -13.94
CA LYS A 92 24.72 -10.58 -14.91
C LYS A 92 25.24 -9.33 -15.60
N LYS A 93 24.95 -9.24 -16.90
CA LYS A 93 25.20 -8.05 -17.69
C LYS A 93 24.26 -6.93 -17.23
N HIS A 94 24.80 -5.72 -17.16
CA HIS A 94 24.06 -4.51 -16.86
C HIS A 94 24.63 -3.41 -17.73
N ASP A 95 24.03 -3.26 -18.89
CA ASP A 95 24.45 -2.32 -19.93
C ASP A 95 23.34 -1.26 -20.04
N ALA A 96 23.63 -0.11 -20.66
CA ALA A 96 22.66 0.99 -20.75
C ALA A 96 21.34 0.63 -21.46
N GLU A 97 21.33 -0.46 -22.25
CA GLU A 97 20.21 -0.88 -23.07
C GLU A 97 19.29 -1.89 -22.37
N VAL A 98 19.85 -2.89 -21.69
CA VAL A 98 19.07 -3.94 -21.00
C VAL A 98 19.80 -4.40 -19.72
N ASP A 99 19.12 -4.29 -18.57
CA ASP A 99 19.61 -4.79 -17.28
C ASP A 99 19.17 -6.24 -17.07
N HIS A 100 20.11 -7.20 -16.95
CA HIS A 100 19.77 -8.62 -16.65
C HIS A 100 19.80 -8.94 -15.16
N ARG A 101 20.05 -7.95 -14.31
CA ARG A 101 20.00 -8.12 -12.85
C ARG A 101 18.57 -8.27 -12.37
N LEU A 102 18.38 -9.18 -11.42
CA LEU A 102 17.17 -9.28 -10.63
C LEU A 102 17.15 -8.16 -9.60
N ARG A 103 16.19 -7.25 -9.76
CA ARG A 103 15.92 -6.17 -8.82
C ARG A 103 14.42 -6.17 -8.55
N LEU A 104 14.05 -6.10 -7.27
CA LEU A 104 12.68 -6.29 -6.82
C LEU A 104 12.17 -5.09 -6.04
N ARG A 105 10.95 -4.68 -6.35
CA ARG A 105 10.11 -3.90 -5.45
C ARG A 105 9.15 -4.86 -4.76
N ILE A 106 9.03 -4.73 -3.44
CA ILE A 106 8.17 -5.56 -2.61
C ILE A 106 7.23 -4.66 -1.81
N GLY A 107 5.94 -4.98 -1.79
CA GLY A 107 4.95 -4.39 -0.91
C GLY A 107 4.46 -5.43 0.08
N MET A 108 4.40 -5.09 1.37
CA MET A 108 3.88 -5.99 2.41
C MET A 108 2.74 -5.35 3.16
N ALA A 109 1.63 -6.08 3.29
CA ALA A 109 0.45 -5.64 4.00
C ALA A 109 -0.16 -6.79 4.81
N GLY A 110 -0.54 -6.49 6.06
CA GLY A 110 -1.25 -7.42 6.95
C GLY A 110 -2.73 -7.11 6.99
N GLY A 111 -3.54 -8.13 7.26
CA GLY A 111 -4.98 -8.02 7.48
C GLY A 111 -5.68 -9.35 7.21
N ASP A 112 -7.00 -9.31 7.11
CA ASP A 112 -7.78 -10.51 6.83
C ASP A 112 -7.75 -10.85 5.34
N VAL A 113 -7.44 -12.11 5.04
CA VAL A 113 -7.37 -12.67 3.69
C VAL A 113 -8.32 -13.85 3.56
N LEU A 114 -9.00 -13.93 2.42
CA LEU A 114 -9.83 -15.06 2.05
C LEU A 114 -9.03 -15.98 1.13
N ILE A 115 -8.72 -17.18 1.64
CA ILE A 115 -8.06 -18.24 0.91
C ILE A 115 -9.06 -19.40 0.77
N GLU A 116 -9.32 -19.84 -0.46
CA GLU A 116 -10.26 -20.92 -0.75
C GLU A 116 -9.54 -21.97 -1.59
N ASP A 117 -9.52 -23.22 -1.13
CA ASP A 117 -8.82 -24.36 -1.76
C ASP A 117 -7.32 -24.09 -2.02
N GLY A 118 -6.70 -23.29 -1.15
CA GLY A 118 -5.29 -22.89 -1.30
C GLY A 118 -5.05 -21.87 -2.43
N VAL A 119 -6.09 -21.15 -2.85
CA VAL A 119 -6.04 -20.05 -3.82
C VAL A 119 -6.44 -18.76 -3.14
N ASP A 120 -5.67 -17.69 -3.37
CA ASP A 120 -6.00 -16.35 -2.94
C ASP A 120 -7.24 -15.82 -3.66
N ARG A 121 -8.31 -15.50 -2.90
CA ARG A 121 -9.57 -15.00 -3.48
C ARG A 121 -9.73 -13.49 -3.31
N ALA A 122 -9.60 -13.00 -2.08
CA ALA A 122 -9.90 -11.61 -1.76
C ALA A 122 -9.24 -11.15 -0.45
N GLY A 123 -9.16 -9.83 -0.27
CA GLY A 123 -8.72 -9.19 0.95
C GLY A 123 -8.08 -7.84 0.66
N ASP A 124 -8.37 -6.83 1.48
CA ASP A 124 -7.75 -5.51 1.42
C ASP A 124 -6.20 -5.56 1.42
N PRO A 125 -5.54 -6.52 2.13
CA PRO A 125 -4.08 -6.64 2.07
C PRO A 125 -3.52 -6.89 0.67
N PHE A 126 -4.23 -7.59 -0.22
CA PHE A 126 -3.76 -7.80 -1.60
C PHE A 126 -3.69 -6.48 -2.37
N VAL A 127 -4.72 -5.67 -2.26
CA VAL A 127 -4.78 -4.35 -2.90
C VAL A 127 -3.71 -3.44 -2.30
N LEU A 128 -3.60 -3.40 -0.97
CA LEU A 128 -2.61 -2.57 -0.30
C LEU A 128 -1.18 -2.98 -0.67
N ALA A 129 -0.82 -4.27 -0.59
CA ALA A 129 0.50 -4.75 -0.97
C ALA A 129 0.87 -4.37 -2.41
N ALA A 130 -0.07 -4.52 -3.36
CA ALA A 130 0.15 -4.10 -4.75
C ALA A 130 0.38 -2.58 -4.89
N ARG A 131 -0.36 -1.76 -4.13
CA ARG A 131 -0.19 -0.29 -4.12
C ARG A 131 1.13 0.13 -3.48
N LEU A 132 1.54 -0.51 -2.39
CA LEU A 132 2.82 -0.24 -1.73
C LEU A 132 4.00 -0.58 -2.65
N GLN A 133 3.95 -1.76 -3.27
CA GLN A 133 4.94 -2.25 -4.22
C GLN A 133 5.12 -1.30 -5.42
N SER A 134 4.01 -0.80 -5.97
CA SER A 134 3.99 0.07 -7.15
C SER A 134 4.02 1.59 -6.82
N SER A 135 4.24 1.95 -5.55
CA SER A 135 4.22 3.34 -5.08
C SER A 135 5.36 4.18 -5.68
N ALA A 136 5.16 5.49 -5.76
CA ALA A 136 6.20 6.44 -6.17
C ALA A 136 7.45 6.32 -5.28
N ALA A 137 7.26 6.17 -3.96
CA ALA A 137 8.34 5.95 -3.02
C ALA A 137 9.19 4.70 -3.34
N ALA A 138 8.56 3.56 -3.68
CA ALA A 138 9.28 2.36 -4.07
C ALA A 138 10.10 2.56 -5.36
N ARG A 139 9.52 3.27 -6.35
CA ARG A 139 10.20 3.58 -7.62
C ARG A 139 11.39 4.52 -7.41
N GLU A 140 11.19 5.64 -6.73
CA GLU A 140 12.24 6.61 -6.43
C GLU A 140 13.38 5.99 -5.63
N ALA A 141 13.07 5.15 -4.64
CA ALA A 141 14.09 4.45 -3.85
C ALA A 141 14.90 3.46 -4.69
N THR A 142 14.26 2.78 -5.63
CA THR A 142 14.92 1.89 -6.59
C THR A 142 15.85 2.67 -7.54
N GLU A 143 15.45 3.85 -7.96
CA GLU A 143 16.28 4.73 -8.80
C GLU A 143 17.47 5.31 -8.03
N ALA A 144 17.24 5.71 -6.77
CA ALA A 144 18.28 6.24 -5.90
C ALA A 144 19.32 5.19 -5.47
N LEU A 145 18.94 3.91 -5.45
CA LEU A 145 19.80 2.79 -5.09
C LEU A 145 19.86 1.74 -6.23
N PRO A 146 20.59 2.03 -7.33
CA PRO A 146 20.63 1.17 -8.50
C PRO A 146 21.22 -0.22 -8.22
N ASP A 147 22.04 -0.35 -7.17
CA ASP A 147 22.70 -1.61 -6.80
C ASP A 147 21.97 -2.39 -5.70
N ALA A 148 20.90 -1.84 -5.13
CA ALA A 148 20.05 -2.55 -4.18
C ALA A 148 19.17 -3.57 -4.93
N PRO A 149 19.29 -4.88 -4.66
CA PRO A 149 18.47 -5.90 -5.30
C PRO A 149 17.01 -5.90 -4.80
N VAL A 150 16.76 -5.34 -3.62
CA VAL A 150 15.43 -5.36 -2.99
C VAL A 150 15.13 -3.99 -2.39
N VAL A 151 13.97 -3.45 -2.73
CA VAL A 151 13.34 -2.30 -2.07
C VAL A 151 11.97 -2.76 -1.57
N ALA A 152 11.72 -2.63 -0.28
CA ALA A 152 10.46 -3.02 0.35
C ALA A 152 9.69 -1.79 0.88
N VAL A 153 8.37 -1.80 0.73
CA VAL A 153 7.46 -0.83 1.33
C VAL A 153 6.46 -1.59 2.19
N ILE A 154 6.46 -1.31 3.48
CA ILE A 154 5.74 -2.04 4.51
C ILE A 154 4.55 -1.20 4.97
N SER A 155 3.38 -1.82 5.14
CA SER A 155 2.21 -1.14 5.71
C SER A 155 2.50 -0.63 7.13
N ASP A 156 1.83 0.45 7.52
CA ASP A 156 1.95 0.99 8.88
C ASP A 156 1.57 -0.05 9.95
N ASP A 157 0.52 -0.85 9.72
CA ASP A 157 0.10 -1.90 10.67
C ASP A 157 1.23 -2.91 10.98
N ILE A 158 1.92 -3.42 9.95
CA ILE A 158 3.04 -4.35 10.14
C ILE A 158 4.18 -3.65 10.88
N TYR A 159 4.50 -2.42 10.48
CA TYR A 159 5.58 -1.65 11.10
C TYR A 159 5.33 -1.44 12.59
N GLN A 160 4.17 -0.88 12.96
CA GLN A 160 3.83 -0.54 14.35
C GLN A 160 3.81 -1.77 15.26
N ARG A 161 3.47 -2.94 14.70
CA ARG A 161 3.42 -4.21 15.43
C ARG A 161 4.80 -4.76 15.79
N VAL A 162 5.83 -4.44 14.99
CA VAL A 162 7.13 -5.15 15.03
C VAL A 162 8.29 -4.23 15.36
N VAL A 163 8.43 -3.13 14.61
CA VAL A 163 9.68 -2.36 14.54
C VAL A 163 9.92 -1.51 15.79
N PRO A 164 8.91 -0.83 16.39
CA PRO A 164 9.14 -0.06 17.62
C PRO A 164 9.71 -0.88 18.79
N TYR A 165 9.49 -2.19 18.78
CA TYR A 165 9.92 -3.11 19.84
C TYR A 165 11.30 -3.74 19.61
N GLY A 166 11.96 -3.45 18.48
CA GLY A 166 13.31 -3.97 18.21
C GLY A 166 13.38 -5.47 17.89
N ALA A 167 12.26 -6.10 17.52
CA ALA A 167 12.20 -7.54 17.26
C ALA A 167 13.18 -7.95 16.15
N ASN A 168 13.93 -9.04 16.34
CA ASN A 168 15.01 -9.48 15.44
C ASN A 168 16.06 -8.41 15.11
N GLY A 169 16.25 -7.41 15.99
CA GLY A 169 17.20 -6.32 15.76
C GLY A 169 16.73 -5.26 14.78
N LEU A 170 15.45 -5.28 14.36
CA LEU A 170 14.84 -4.27 13.51
C LEU A 170 14.83 -2.92 14.23
N GLN A 171 15.65 -1.98 13.77
CA GLN A 171 15.71 -0.64 14.34
C GLN A 171 14.82 0.33 13.55
N PRO A 172 14.04 1.20 14.21
CA PRO A 172 13.26 2.25 13.54
C PRO A 172 14.06 3.10 12.56
N THR A 173 15.35 3.33 12.83
CA THR A 173 16.27 4.10 11.97
C THR A 173 16.54 3.47 10.61
N ASN A 174 16.26 2.17 10.45
CA ASN A 174 16.42 1.46 9.18
C ASN A 174 15.18 1.63 8.28
N PHE A 175 14.14 2.27 8.78
CA PHE A 175 12.89 2.50 8.06
C PHE A 175 12.66 3.99 7.85
N ARG A 176 12.02 4.33 6.74
CA ARG A 176 11.61 5.71 6.45
C ARG A 176 10.12 5.76 6.18
N ALA A 177 9.41 6.56 6.96
CA ALA A 177 8.01 6.86 6.70
C ALA A 177 7.87 7.53 5.32
N VAL A 178 6.92 7.08 4.53
CA VAL A 178 6.58 7.62 3.20
C VAL A 178 5.07 7.76 3.08
N ALA A 179 4.61 8.78 2.37
CA ALA A 179 3.18 8.94 2.11
C ALA A 179 2.76 8.03 0.96
N VAL A 180 1.63 7.35 1.11
CA VAL A 180 1.03 6.50 0.08
C VAL A 180 -0.44 6.86 -0.08
N ASP A 181 -0.95 6.81 -1.31
CA ASP A 181 -2.38 6.90 -1.57
C ASP A 181 -2.96 5.49 -1.67
N VAL A 182 -3.90 5.18 -0.79
CA VAL A 182 -4.63 3.92 -0.79
C VAL A 182 -6.11 4.25 -1.00
N ASN A 183 -6.61 4.01 -2.20
CA ASN A 183 -8.01 4.22 -2.58
C ASN A 183 -8.50 5.67 -2.37
N GLY A 184 -7.69 6.66 -2.72
CA GLY A 184 -8.01 8.08 -2.59
C GLY A 184 -7.84 8.60 -1.16
N ARG A 185 -7.22 7.82 -0.28
CA ARG A 185 -6.93 8.22 1.11
C ARG A 185 -5.43 8.21 1.35
N ALA A 186 -4.91 9.33 1.82
CA ALA A 186 -3.53 9.44 2.27
C ALA A 186 -3.31 8.50 3.47
N GLY A 187 -2.24 7.72 3.40
CA GLY A 187 -1.78 6.84 4.46
C GLY A 187 -0.26 6.92 4.61
N THR A 188 0.24 6.32 5.69
CA THR A 188 1.67 6.17 5.95
C THR A 188 2.08 4.75 5.60
N ALA A 189 3.25 4.59 5.00
CA ALA A 189 3.94 3.33 4.85
C ALA A 189 5.42 3.51 5.17
N TRP A 190 6.17 2.41 5.20
CA TRP A 190 7.55 2.40 5.66
C TRP A 190 8.46 1.78 4.61
N LEU A 191 9.31 2.62 4.03
CA LEU A 191 10.36 2.20 3.11
C LEU A 191 11.49 1.52 3.89
N TYR A 192 11.89 0.34 3.43
CA TYR A 192 12.96 -0.48 3.98
C TYR A 192 13.81 -1.05 2.85
N VAL A 193 15.13 -1.03 3.01
CA VAL A 193 16.07 -1.55 2.02
C VAL A 193 17.08 -2.43 2.77
N PRO A 194 17.04 -3.77 2.62
CA PRO A 194 17.99 -4.65 3.29
C PRO A 194 19.44 -4.24 2.99
N HIS A 195 20.27 -4.20 4.03
CA HIS A 195 21.69 -3.81 3.97
C HIS A 195 21.96 -2.39 3.45
N SER A 196 20.98 -1.48 3.45
CA SER A 196 21.15 -0.07 3.09
C SER A 196 20.26 0.83 3.96
N TYR A 197 20.63 2.10 4.10
CA TYR A 197 19.72 3.08 4.69
C TYR A 197 18.69 3.51 3.64
N PRO A 198 17.41 3.66 4.01
CA PRO A 198 16.37 4.06 3.07
C PRO A 198 16.64 5.50 2.58
N PRO A 199 16.71 5.72 1.25
CA PRO A 199 17.03 7.02 0.68
C PRO A 199 15.89 8.02 0.97
N HIS A 200 16.18 9.31 0.86
CA HIS A 200 15.12 10.31 0.84
C HIS A 200 14.38 10.23 -0.49
N VAL A 201 13.05 10.14 -0.42
CA VAL A 201 12.15 10.13 -1.58
C VAL A 201 11.21 11.32 -1.50
N ALA A 202 10.95 12.00 -2.61
CA ALA A 202 10.07 13.17 -2.68
C ALA A 202 8.64 12.82 -2.23
N ALA A 203 8.19 11.58 -2.51
CA ALA A 203 6.93 11.01 -2.03
C ALA A 203 6.75 10.99 -0.50
N THR A 204 7.80 11.30 0.27
CA THR A 204 7.72 11.49 1.74
C THR A 204 7.03 12.80 2.14
N SER A 205 6.93 13.77 1.23
CA SER A 205 6.69 15.18 1.58
C SER A 205 5.23 15.60 1.63
N ALA A 206 4.29 14.72 1.29
CA ALA A 206 2.86 15.00 1.45
C ALA A 206 2.46 14.83 2.92
N ARG A 207 2.72 15.86 3.74
CA ARG A 207 1.95 16.06 4.98
C ARG A 207 0.47 16.00 4.60
N PRO A 208 -0.41 15.31 5.36
CA PRO A 208 -1.84 15.42 5.15
C PRO A 208 -2.18 16.91 5.27
N SER A 209 -2.46 17.57 4.15
CA SER A 209 -3.12 18.85 4.19
C SER A 209 -4.42 18.61 4.93
N ALA A 210 -4.65 19.39 5.99
CA ALA A 210 -5.94 19.43 6.65
C ALA A 210 -7.04 19.47 5.58
N PRO A 211 -8.18 18.79 5.78
CA PRO A 211 -9.28 18.86 4.83
C PRO A 211 -9.50 20.33 4.46
N PRO A 212 -9.61 20.69 3.17
CA PRO A 212 -9.92 22.05 2.80
C PRO A 212 -11.15 22.45 3.60
N ALA A 213 -11.03 23.53 4.38
CA ALA A 213 -12.16 24.06 5.13
C ALA A 213 -13.34 24.15 4.15
N PRO A 214 -14.54 23.66 4.53
CA PRO A 214 -15.68 23.76 3.66
C PRO A 214 -15.80 25.22 3.23
N LYS A 215 -15.80 25.46 1.91
CA LYS A 215 -16.05 26.81 1.37
C LYS A 215 -17.30 27.33 2.08
N PRO A 216 -17.29 28.55 2.64
CA PRO A 216 -18.51 29.12 3.20
C PRO A 216 -19.57 29.03 2.10
N ALA A 217 -20.66 28.33 2.42
CA ALA A 217 -21.79 28.23 1.51
C ALA A 217 -22.18 29.66 1.12
N PRO A 218 -22.46 29.93 -0.17
CA PRO A 218 -23.09 31.19 -0.52
C PRO A 218 -24.34 31.34 0.36
N PRO A 219 -24.60 32.54 0.91
CA PRO A 219 -25.74 32.74 1.79
C PRO A 219 -26.98 32.21 1.09
N ALA A 220 -27.69 31.29 1.75
CA ALA A 220 -28.96 30.81 1.27
C ALA A 220 -29.83 32.03 1.04
N ALA A 221 -30.28 32.24 -0.21
CA ALA A 221 -31.32 33.21 -0.49
C ALA A 221 -32.53 32.79 0.34
N SER A 222 -32.84 33.54 1.39
CA SER A 222 -34.05 33.37 2.17
C SER A 222 -35.23 33.60 1.23
N LYS A 223 -35.94 32.54 0.85
CA LYS A 223 -37.21 32.63 0.11
C LYS A 223 -38.39 33.13 0.97
N TYR A 224 -38.11 33.64 2.16
CA TYR A 224 -39.10 34.21 3.07
C TYR A 224 -38.56 35.52 3.63
N GLY A 225 -38.75 36.58 2.86
CA GLY A 225 -38.71 37.95 3.37
C GLY A 225 -40.13 38.41 3.55
N VAL A 226 -40.60 38.52 4.80
CA VAL A 226 -41.81 39.27 5.12
C VAL A 226 -41.36 40.68 5.51
N GLN A 227 -41.68 41.65 4.66
CA GLN A 227 -41.64 43.06 5.02
C GLN A 227 -43.06 43.53 5.32
N VAL A 228 -43.26 44.18 6.46
CA VAL A 228 -44.48 44.94 6.73
C VAL A 228 -44.13 46.24 7.46
N ASN A 229 -44.53 47.36 6.84
CA ASN A 229 -44.92 48.64 7.41
C ASN A 229 -45.49 49.44 6.21
N ASP A 230 -46.63 50.12 6.23
CA ASP A 230 -47.32 50.82 7.31
C ASP A 230 -48.84 51.06 6.98
N SER A 231 -49.56 51.65 7.94
CA SER A 231 -50.76 52.51 7.80
C SER A 231 -52.11 51.99 7.29
N SER A 232 -52.34 50.69 7.06
CA SER A 232 -53.66 50.26 6.57
C SER A 232 -54.14 48.90 7.12
N GLY A 233 -54.13 48.69 8.44
CA GLY A 233 -55.06 47.78 9.14
C GLY A 233 -55.31 46.34 8.62
N VAL A 234 -54.42 45.76 7.80
CA VAL A 234 -54.53 44.41 7.25
C VAL A 234 -53.44 43.52 7.85
N GLN A 235 -53.81 42.33 8.31
CA GLN A 235 -52.87 41.27 8.72
C GLN A 235 -53.10 40.00 7.89
N ILE A 236 -52.01 39.34 7.48
CA ILE A 236 -52.02 38.08 6.71
C ILE A 236 -51.32 37.01 7.56
N GLY A 237 -51.98 35.87 7.77
CA GLY A 237 -51.41 34.70 8.45
C GLY A 237 -50.78 33.69 7.49
N ASP A 238 -49.91 32.83 8.01
CA ASP A 238 -49.06 31.87 7.26
C ASP A 238 -49.82 30.80 6.44
N ASN A 239 -51.16 30.77 6.48
CA ASN A 239 -52.01 29.85 5.71
C ASN A 239 -52.81 30.54 4.58
N GLY A 240 -52.47 31.78 4.23
CA GLY A 240 -53.08 32.49 3.09
C GLY A 240 -54.52 32.96 3.32
N GLN A 241 -55.02 32.97 4.56
CA GLN A 241 -56.29 33.62 4.88
C GLN A 241 -56.09 35.12 5.16
N MET A 242 -56.90 35.96 4.50
CA MET A 242 -56.91 37.42 4.65
C MET A 242 -58.08 37.88 5.52
N TRP A 243 -57.82 38.79 6.46
CA TRP A 243 -58.84 39.48 7.25
C TRP A 243 -58.75 41.00 7.03
N VAL A 244 -59.88 41.64 6.72
CA VAL A 244 -60.00 43.10 6.67
C VAL A 244 -61.12 43.54 7.61
N GLY A 245 -60.77 44.24 8.68
CA GLY A 245 -61.73 44.87 9.57
C GLY A 245 -62.39 46.08 8.91
N ARG A 246 -63.72 46.13 8.87
CA ARG A 246 -64.45 47.34 8.47
C ARG A 246 -64.32 48.41 9.56
N ARG A 247 -64.01 49.63 9.15
CA ARG A 247 -64.50 50.84 9.84
C ARG A 247 -65.78 51.27 9.13
N ASP A 248 -66.71 51.85 9.89
CA ASP A 248 -68.09 52.18 9.53
C ASP A 248 -68.30 52.87 8.16
#